data_AF-A0A973XUZ7-F1
#
_entry.id   AF-A0A973XUZ7-F1
#
_cell.length_a   1.000
_cell.length_b   1.000
_cell.length_c   1.000
_cell.angle_alpha   90.00
_cell.angle_beta   90.00
_cell.angle_gamma   90.00
#
_symmetry.space_group_name_H-M   'P 1'
#
loop_
_entity.id
_entity.type
_entity.pdbx_description
1 polymer ?
#
loop_
_entity_poly.entity_id
_entity_poly.type
_entity_poly.pdbx_seq_one_letter_code
_entity_poly.pdbx_strand_id
1 'polypeptide(L)'
;MSEPIPEGTLEWWDDVTRTYYERQSDGAVASRPYNDAENAGLGARLVRETLVSQAVASTNANKDDLRTNNAFLALSSPNNVELMAQVQLLTRQNSRQARALNGLIRLVLNRLESTAEVIT
;
A
#
# COMPACT_ATOMS: atom_id res chain seq x y z
N MET A 1 -13.37 0.69 31.11
CA MET A 1 -13.15 1.48 29.88
C MET A 1 -11.99 0.84 29.15
N SER A 2 -12.13 0.53 27.86
CA SER A 2 -11.01 0.05 27.05
C SER A 2 -9.98 1.17 26.90
N GLU A 3 -8.70 0.83 27.05
CA GLU A 3 -7.61 1.76 26.87
C GLU A 3 -7.57 2.25 25.41
N PRO A 4 -7.47 3.57 25.15
CA PRO A 4 -7.57 4.12 23.79
C PRO A 4 -6.25 4.00 23.00
N ILE A 5 -5.16 3.58 23.63
CA ILE A 5 -3.85 3.39 23.00
C ILE A 5 -3.42 1.93 23.08
N PRO A 6 -2.70 1.41 22.06
CA PRO A 6 -2.15 0.06 22.11
C PRO A 6 -1.27 -0.18 23.34
N GLU A 7 -1.34 -1.39 23.90
CA GLU A 7 -0.53 -1.78 25.05
C GLU A 7 0.97 -1.62 24.75
N GLY A 8 1.71 -1.05 25.70
CA GLY A 8 3.15 -0.83 25.57
C GLY A 8 3.57 0.36 24.68
N THR A 9 2.63 1.14 24.17
CA THR A 9 2.94 2.37 23.43
C THR A 9 2.90 3.61 24.33
N LEU A 10 3.87 4.51 24.11
CA LEU A 10 3.92 5.82 24.75
C LEU A 10 3.13 6.86 23.96
N GLU A 11 3.16 6.76 22.63
CA GLU A 11 2.47 7.68 21.72
C GLU A 11 1.65 6.87 20.72
N TRP A 12 0.46 7.38 20.39
CA TRP A 12 -0.41 6.78 19.39
C TRP A 12 -1.10 7.85 18.54
N TRP A 13 -1.04 7.66 17.23
CA TRP A 13 -1.61 8.55 16.22
C TRP A 13 -2.83 7.86 15.60
N ASP A 14 -4.03 8.19 16.07
CA ASP A 14 -5.27 7.62 15.54
C ASP A 14 -5.76 8.44 14.35
N ASP A 15 -5.46 7.94 13.15
CA ASP A 15 -5.86 8.56 11.88
C ASP A 15 -7.36 8.45 11.58
N VAL A 16 -8.06 7.50 12.22
CA VAL A 16 -9.51 7.32 12.05
C VAL A 16 -10.25 8.44 12.77
N THR A 17 -9.86 8.72 14.02
CA THR A 17 -10.46 9.77 14.84
C THR A 17 -9.71 11.10 14.79
N ARG A 18 -8.58 11.15 14.06
CA ARG A 18 -7.68 12.32 13.95
C ARG A 18 -7.27 12.86 15.32
N THR A 19 -6.90 11.94 16.21
CA THR A 19 -6.57 12.24 17.61
C THR A 19 -5.20 11.67 17.95
N TYR A 20 -4.35 12.51 18.52
CA TYR A 20 -3.09 12.12 19.10
C TYR A 20 -3.30 11.75 20.57
N TYR A 21 -2.71 10.64 20.98
CA TYR A 21 -2.73 10.16 22.36
C TYR A 21 -1.30 9.99 22.88
N GLU A 22 -1.09 10.33 24.14
CA GLU A 22 0.20 10.21 24.81
C GLU A 22 0.02 9.65 26.22
N ARG A 23 0.82 8.65 26.56
CA ARG A 23 0.92 8.11 27.92
C ARG A 23 1.90 8.94 28.74
N GLN A 24 1.38 9.53 29.79
CA GLN A 24 2.15 10.30 30.76
C GLN A 24 2.92 9.36 31.71
N SER A 25 3.90 9.90 32.43
CA SER A 25 4.74 9.13 33.36
C SER A 25 3.97 8.52 34.54
N ASP A 26 2.79 9.06 34.86
CA ASP A 26 1.88 8.54 35.89
C ASP A 26 0.91 7.45 35.35
N GLY A 27 1.04 7.10 34.07
CA GLY A 27 0.21 6.12 33.39
C GLY A 27 -1.10 6.68 32.82
N ALA A 28 -1.44 7.95 33.07
CA ALA A 28 -2.60 8.59 32.47
C ALA A 28 -2.42 8.77 30.96
N VAL A 29 -3.52 8.72 30.20
CA VAL A 29 -3.50 8.98 28.76
C VAL A 29 -4.07 10.36 28.49
N ALA A 30 -3.23 11.26 28.00
CA ALA A 30 -3.64 12.55 27.47
C ALA A 30 -4.04 12.39 25.99
N SER A 31 -4.96 13.21 25.52
CA SER A 31 -5.32 13.26 24.10
C SER A 31 -5.53 14.69 23.61
N ARG A 32 -5.30 14.88 22.31
CA ARG A 32 -5.63 16.13 21.61
C ARG A 32 -6.02 15.85 20.16
N PRO A 33 -6.89 16.68 19.56
CA PRO A 33 -7.08 16.66 18.12
C PRO A 33 -5.77 16.92 17.37
N TYR A 34 -5.69 16.44 16.14
CA TYR A 34 -4.61 16.80 15.23
C TYR A 34 -4.58 18.31 15.00
N ASN A 35 -3.39 18.89 15.02
CA ASN A 35 -3.16 20.27 14.61
C ASN A 35 -3.20 20.39 13.07
N ASP A 36 -3.11 21.61 12.55
CA ASP A 36 -3.23 21.88 11.12
C ASP A 36 -2.14 21.20 10.29
N ALA A 37 -0.91 21.13 10.81
CA ALA A 37 0.22 20.48 10.13
C ALA A 37 0.02 18.95 10.05
N GLU A 38 -0.45 18.33 11.12
CA GLU A 38 -0.76 16.90 11.19
C GLU A 38 -1.92 16.52 10.27
N ASN A 39 -2.96 17.35 10.22
CA ASN A 39 -4.06 17.19 9.27
C ASN A 39 -3.60 17.35 7.82
N ALA A 40 -2.70 18.29 7.54
CA ALA A 40 -2.16 18.49 6.19
C ALA A 40 -1.32 17.29 5.73
N GLY A 41 -0.49 16.71 6.62
CA GLY A 41 0.34 15.54 6.31
C GLY A 41 -0.44 14.22 6.17
N LEU A 42 -1.62 14.11 6.79
CA LEU A 42 -2.42 12.88 6.80
C LEU A 42 -2.83 12.42 5.39
N GLY A 43 -3.28 13.35 4.54
CA GLY A 43 -3.72 13.01 3.19
C GLY A 43 -2.60 12.37 2.36
N ALA A 44 -1.39 12.94 2.44
CA ALA A 44 -0.22 12.40 1.76
C ALA A 44 0.19 11.03 2.31
N ARG A 45 0.12 10.84 3.64
CA ARG A 45 0.39 9.53 4.27
C ARG A 45 -0.59 8.47 3.80
N LEU A 46 -1.89 8.74 3.82
CA LEU A 46 -2.93 7.79 3.41
C LEU A 46 -2.81 7.42 1.92
N VAL A 47 -2.50 8.40 1.05
CA VAL A 47 -2.24 8.14 -0.37
C VAL A 47 -1.01 7.23 -0.52
N ARG A 48 0.06 7.52 0.21
CA ARG A 48 1.29 6.71 0.18
C ARG A 48 1.04 5.28 0.66
N GLU A 49 0.34 5.09 1.77
CA GLU A 49 -0.02 3.77 2.30
C GLU A 49 -0.87 2.98 1.31
N THR A 50 -1.84 3.64 0.68
CA THR A 50 -2.65 3.04 -0.38
C THR A 50 -1.79 2.56 -1.55
N LEU A 51 -0.87 3.40 -2.03
CA LEU A 51 0.05 3.06 -3.13
C LEU A 51 1.00 1.92 -2.75
N VAL A 52 1.52 1.91 -1.52
CA VAL A 52 2.37 0.83 -1.01
C VAL A 52 1.58 -0.48 -0.93
N SER A 53 0.38 -0.46 -0.37
CA SER A 53 -0.50 -1.64 -0.30
C SER A 53 -0.80 -2.21 -1.70
N GLN A 54 -1.11 -1.34 -2.66
CA GLN A 54 -1.31 -1.73 -4.06
C GLN A 54 -0.04 -2.33 -4.68
N ALA A 55 1.14 -1.78 -4.41
CA ALA A 55 2.42 -2.30 -4.90
C ALA A 55 2.74 -3.69 -4.33
N VAL A 56 2.49 -3.90 -3.04
CA VAL A 56 2.64 -5.22 -2.39
C VAL A 56 1.69 -6.23 -2.99
N ALA A 57 0.40 -5.88 -3.12
CA ALA A 57 -0.61 -6.74 -3.74
C ALA A 57 -0.23 -7.11 -5.18
N SER A 58 0.24 -6.15 -5.98
CA SER A 58 0.68 -6.43 -7.35
C SER A 58 1.92 -7.33 -7.40
N THR A 59 2.86 -7.17 -6.48
CA THR A 59 4.06 -8.02 -6.41
C THR A 59 3.70 -9.46 -6.09
N ASN A 60 2.74 -9.67 -5.18
CA ASN A 60 2.22 -11.00 -4.88
C ASN A 60 1.47 -11.59 -6.08
N ALA A 61 0.63 -10.81 -6.77
CA ALA A 61 -0.07 -11.26 -7.97
C ALA A 61 0.91 -11.70 -9.09
N ASN A 62 2.05 -11.03 -9.23
CA ASN A 62 3.08 -11.42 -10.21
C ASN A 62 3.63 -12.83 -9.95
N LYS A 63 3.69 -13.29 -8.69
CA LYS A 63 4.12 -14.67 -8.38
C LYS A 63 3.11 -15.70 -8.91
N ASP A 64 1.82 -15.44 -8.72
CA ASP A 64 0.76 -16.30 -9.25
C ASP A 64 0.70 -16.28 -10.77
N ASP A 65 0.96 -15.13 -11.39
CA ASP A 65 1.06 -15.01 -12.84
C ASP A 65 2.19 -15.88 -13.40
N LEU A 66 3.38 -15.80 -12.80
CA LEU A 66 4.52 -16.63 -13.19
C LEU A 66 4.19 -18.12 -13.06
N ARG A 67 3.58 -18.51 -11.94
CA ARG A 67 3.15 -19.90 -11.71
C ARG A 67 2.17 -20.38 -12.78
N THR A 68 1.16 -19.56 -13.11
CA THR A 68 0.14 -19.93 -14.10
C THR A 68 0.72 -19.98 -15.51
N ASN A 69 1.58 -19.02 -15.88
CA ASN A 69 2.24 -19.01 -17.17
C ASN A 69 3.20 -20.19 -17.33
N ASN A 70 3.96 -20.54 -16.29
CA ASN A 70 4.81 -21.72 -16.29
C ASN A 70 4.00 -23.02 -16.45
N ALA A 71 2.83 -23.11 -15.81
CA ALA A 71 1.95 -24.27 -15.96
C ALA A 71 1.44 -24.42 -17.41
N PHE A 72 1.07 -23.31 -18.06
CA PHE A 72 0.71 -23.33 -19.48
C PHE A 72 1.88 -23.73 -20.38
N LEU A 73 3.08 -23.21 -20.12
CA LEU A 73 4.29 -23.53 -20.89
C LEU A 73 4.73 -25.00 -20.73
N ALA A 74 4.31 -25.68 -19.65
CA ALA A 74 4.56 -27.10 -19.44
C ALA A 74 3.64 -28.01 -20.26
N LEU A 75 2.59 -27.47 -20.92
CA LEU A 75 1.71 -28.24 -21.79
C LEU A 75 2.44 -28.60 -23.08
N SER A 76 2.51 -29.91 -23.39
CA SER A 76 3.19 -30.42 -24.58
C SER A 76 2.43 -30.14 -25.89
N SER A 77 1.10 -30.03 -25.82
CA SER A 77 0.25 -29.72 -26.97
C SER A 77 -1.05 -29.07 -26.49
N PRO A 78 -1.02 -27.77 -26.15
CA PRO A 78 -2.23 -27.06 -25.72
C PRO A 78 -3.26 -27.02 -26.85
N ASN A 79 -4.53 -27.26 -26.51
CA ASN A 79 -5.63 -27.16 -27.46
C ASN A 79 -6.07 -25.68 -27.63
N ASN A 80 -6.95 -25.43 -28.61
CA ASN A 80 -7.42 -24.08 -28.92
C ASN A 80 -8.14 -23.38 -27.76
N VAL A 81 -8.84 -24.13 -26.90
CA VAL A 81 -9.53 -23.59 -25.73
C VAL A 81 -8.51 -23.13 -24.69
N GLU A 82 -7.48 -23.92 -24.44
CA GLU A 82 -6.37 -23.60 -23.53
C GLU A 82 -5.58 -22.39 -24.04
N LEU A 83 -5.29 -22.33 -25.35
CA LEU A 83 -4.64 -21.18 -25.98
C LEU A 83 -5.44 -19.89 -25.81
N MET A 84 -6.74 -19.91 -26.09
CA MET A 84 -7.60 -18.74 -25.91
C MET A 84 -7.68 -18.31 -24.44
N ALA A 85 -7.80 -19.27 -23.51
CA ALA A 85 -7.80 -18.99 -22.08
C ALA A 85 -6.49 -18.31 -21.65
N GLN A 86 -5.34 -18.79 -22.15
CA GLN A 86 -4.05 -18.19 -21.87
C GLN A 86 -3.91 -16.77 -22.43
N VAL A 87 -4.38 -16.51 -23.66
CA VAL A 87 -4.37 -15.16 -24.24
C VAL A 87 -5.21 -14.18 -23.43
N GLN A 88 -6.41 -14.60 -22.99
CA GLN A 88 -7.26 -13.79 -22.13
C GLN A 88 -6.62 -13.53 -20.76
N LEU A 89 -5.91 -14.52 -20.21
CA LEU A 89 -5.18 -14.37 -18.96
C LEU A 89 -4.05 -13.35 -19.13
N LEU A 90 -3.19 -13.50 -20.15
CA LEU A 90 -2.07 -12.59 -20.42
C LEU A 90 -2.54 -11.15 -20.64
N THR A 91 -3.67 -10.95 -21.34
CA THR A 91 -4.26 -9.62 -21.52
C THR A 91 -4.66 -8.97 -20.19
N ARG A 92 -5.29 -9.75 -19.29
CA ARG A 92 -5.65 -9.29 -17.94
C ARG A 92 -4.42 -8.99 -17.08
N GLN A 93 -3.39 -9.85 -17.15
CA GLN A 93 -2.13 -9.66 -16.46
C GLN A 93 -1.45 -8.36 -16.91
N ASN A 94 -1.33 -8.13 -18.22
CA ASN A 94 -0.72 -6.92 -18.77
C ASN A 94 -1.46 -5.65 -18.31
N SER A 95 -2.81 -5.64 -18.38
CA SER A 95 -3.63 -4.52 -17.92
C SER A 95 -3.46 -4.22 -16.42
N ARG A 96 -3.28 -5.26 -15.60
CA ARG A 96 -2.97 -5.09 -14.18
C ARG A 96 -1.55 -4.56 -13.97
N GLN A 97 -0.56 -5.09 -14.67
CA GLN A 97 0.83 -4.64 -14.60
C GLN A 97 1.00 -3.17 -15.00
N ALA A 98 0.31 -2.72 -16.05
CA ALA A 98 0.30 -1.31 -16.45
C ALA A 98 -0.22 -0.38 -15.34
N ARG A 99 -1.30 -0.78 -14.66
CA ARG A 99 -1.83 -0.03 -13.50
C ARG A 99 -0.87 -0.03 -12.31
N ALA A 100 -0.25 -1.17 -12.03
CA ALA A 100 0.75 -1.28 -10.97
C ALA A 100 1.97 -0.40 -11.23
N LEU A 101 2.46 -0.36 -12.47
CA LEU A 101 3.58 0.50 -12.87
C LEU A 101 3.25 1.99 -12.67
N ASN A 102 2.05 2.43 -13.04
CA ASN A 102 1.59 3.80 -12.78
C ASN A 102 1.56 4.12 -11.28
N GLY A 103 1.12 3.18 -10.44
CA GLY A 103 1.14 3.34 -8.98
C GLY A 103 2.57 3.46 -8.42
N LEU A 104 3.50 2.63 -8.92
CA LEU A 104 4.91 2.69 -8.56
C LEU A 104 5.57 4.01 -8.97
N ILE A 105 5.30 4.51 -10.18
CA ILE A 105 5.79 5.81 -10.65
C ILE A 105 5.33 6.92 -9.68
N ARG A 106 4.05 6.95 -9.31
CA ARG A 106 3.52 7.94 -8.35
C ARG A 106 4.20 7.83 -6.98
N LEU A 107 4.42 6.60 -6.50
CA LEU A 107 5.10 6.38 -5.23
C LEU A 107 6.55 6.91 -5.25
N VAL A 108 7.28 6.66 -6.35
CA VAL A 108 8.65 7.13 -6.53
C VAL A 108 8.69 8.65 -6.69
N LEU A 109 7.82 9.24 -7.50
CA LEU A 109 7.75 10.70 -7.70
C LEU A 109 7.40 11.43 -6.40
N ASN A 110 6.37 10.99 -5.66
CA ASN A 110 6.03 11.57 -4.35
C ASN A 110 7.22 11.51 -3.39
N ARG A 111 8.01 10.43 -3.44
CA ARG A 111 9.23 10.32 -2.62
C ARG A 111 10.29 11.34 -3.05
N LEU A 112 10.53 11.50 -4.35
CA LEU A 112 11.51 12.45 -4.86
C LEU A 112 11.14 13.91 -4.55
N GLU A 113 9.87 14.28 -4.70
CA GLU A 113 9.35 15.59 -4.32
C GLU A 113 9.54 15.86 -2.82
N SER A 114 9.21 14.90 -1.96
CA SER A 114 9.41 15.04 -0.51
C SER A 114 10.88 15.19 -0.09
N THR A 115 11.82 14.63 -0.86
CA THR A 115 13.26 14.80 -0.57
C THR A 115 13.83 16.12 -1.06
N ALA A 116 13.20 16.78 -2.03
CA ALA A 116 13.64 18.07 -2.54
C ALA A 116 13.38 19.21 -1.55
N GLU A 117 12.29 19.14 -0.78
CA GLU A 117 11.92 20.12 0.25
C GLU A 117 12.86 20.13 1.47
N VAL A 118 13.63 19.05 1.70
CA VAL A 118 14.52 18.91 2.86
C VAL A 118 15.93 19.49 2.62
N ILE A 119 16.26 19.86 1.36
CA ILE A 119 17.61 20.32 0.97
C ILE A 119 17.70 21.86 0.79
N THR A 120 16.61 22.59 0.99
CA THR A 120 16.60 24.07 0.96
C THR A 120 16.66 24.69 2.34
#